data_AF-A0A7Y9TCB6-F1
#
_entry.id   AF-A0A7Y9TCB6-F1
#
_cell.length_a   1.000
_cell.length_b   1.000
_cell.length_c   1.000
_cell.angle_alpha   90.00
_cell.angle_beta   90.00
_cell.angle_gamma   90.00
#
_symmetry.space_group_name_H-M   'P 1'
#
loop_
_entity.id
_entity.type
_entity.pdbx_description
1 polymer ?
#
loop_
_entity_poly.entity_id
_entity_poly.type
_entity_poly.pdbx_seq_one_letter_code
_entity_poly.pdbx_strand_id
1 'polypeptide(L)'
;MQTKTIYVPLLNEGTDVWRPVTAEPIAKAIYRIVSEPTDPDNEEWVYRTGQEVVVEERVFVEGECGLVAVGAAARARLDLTLEEVCIVQNALNEVCNGLHLQDEFETRIGATLVAARTLLERVAGVRR
;
A
#
# COMPACT_ATOMS: atom_id res chain seq x y z
N MET A 1 -8.47 -8.83 15.24
CA MET A 1 -7.71 -8.19 14.15
C MET A 1 -6.51 -9.09 13.87
N GLN A 2 -6.25 -9.45 12.62
CA GLN A 2 -5.10 -10.29 12.28
C GLN A 2 -3.86 -9.39 12.17
N THR A 3 -2.81 -9.70 12.91
CA THR A 3 -1.53 -9.00 12.83
C THR A 3 -0.50 -9.85 12.08
N LYS A 4 0.50 -9.19 11.52
CA LYS A 4 1.66 -9.81 10.86
C LYS A 4 2.95 -9.12 11.30
N THR A 5 4.03 -9.88 11.27
CA THR A 5 5.37 -9.33 11.42
C THR A 5 5.79 -8.66 10.11
N ILE A 6 6.20 -7.40 10.20
CA ILE A 6 6.92 -6.69 9.14
C ILE A 6 8.24 -6.18 9.71
N TYR A 7 9.17 -5.79 8.86
CA TYR A 7 10.51 -5.36 9.23
C TYR A 7 10.66 -3.86 8.96
N VAL A 8 10.94 -3.08 9.99
CA VAL A 8 11.14 -1.63 9.90
C VAL A 8 12.63 -1.32 9.99
N PRO A 9 13.20 -0.55 9.05
CA PRO A 9 14.59 -0.13 9.16
C PRO A 9 14.81 0.73 10.41
N LEU A 10 15.94 0.51 11.07
CA LEU A 10 16.41 1.35 12.17
C LEU A 10 17.31 2.46 11.63
N LEU A 11 17.23 3.62 12.28
CA LEU A 11 18.12 4.75 12.09
C LEU A 11 19.33 4.61 13.02
N ASN A 12 20.48 5.16 12.62
CA ASN A 12 21.68 5.31 13.44
C ASN A 12 22.40 4.02 13.88
N GLU A 13 22.13 2.87 13.26
CA GLU A 13 22.78 1.58 13.61
C GLU A 13 24.16 1.37 12.97
N GLY A 14 24.67 2.34 12.19
CA GLY A 14 25.96 2.24 11.48
C GLY A 14 26.01 1.19 10.34
N THR A 15 24.98 0.37 10.21
CA THR A 15 24.72 -0.60 9.15
C THR A 15 23.21 -0.70 8.91
N ASP A 16 22.79 -1.33 7.81
CA ASP A 16 21.37 -1.60 7.58
C ASP A 16 20.87 -2.68 8.55
N VAL A 17 20.05 -2.28 9.52
CA VAL A 17 19.42 -3.15 10.51
C VAL A 17 17.91 -2.97 10.45
N TRP A 18 17.17 -4.07 10.58
CA TRP A 18 15.71 -4.06 10.63
C TRP A 18 15.22 -4.62 11.95
N ARG A 19 14.20 -3.96 12.52
CA ARG A 19 13.46 -4.45 13.68
C ARG A 19 12.19 -5.18 13.20
N PRO A 20 11.94 -6.43 13.62
CA PRO A 20 10.62 -7.04 13.43
C PRO A 20 9.61 -6.32 14.32
N VAL A 21 8.53 -5.86 13.70
CA VAL A 21 7.44 -5.12 14.35
C VAL A 21 6.10 -5.78 14.04
N THR A 22 5.15 -5.64 14.96
CA THR A 22 3.78 -6.12 14.75
C THR A 22 3.00 -5.05 13.99
N ALA A 23 2.35 -5.45 12.90
CA ALA A 23 1.55 -4.55 12.08
C ALA A 23 0.20 -5.18 11.67
N GLU A 24 -0.79 -4.32 11.48
CA GLU A 24 -2.11 -4.69 10.96
C GLU A 24 -2.15 -4.48 9.43
N PRO A 25 -2.56 -5.48 8.63
CA PRO A 25 -2.75 -5.30 7.20
C PRO A 25 -3.97 -4.41 6.95
N ILE A 26 -3.78 -3.32 6.20
CA ILE A 26 -4.83 -2.37 5.84
C ILE A 26 -5.30 -2.58 4.39
N ALA A 27 -4.36 -2.82 3.48
CA ALA A 27 -4.61 -3.11 2.06
C ALA A 27 -3.46 -3.91 1.47
N LYS A 28 -3.51 -4.22 0.16
CA LYS A 28 -2.39 -4.87 -0.54
C LYS A 28 -1.13 -4.02 -0.36
N ALA A 29 -0.09 -4.63 0.20
CA ALA A 29 1.20 -4.00 0.53
C ALA A 29 1.13 -2.79 1.49
N ILE A 30 0.00 -2.50 2.15
CA ILE A 30 -0.11 -1.41 3.13
C ILE A 30 -0.40 -1.97 4.51
N TYR A 31 0.45 -1.65 5.47
CA TYR A 31 0.38 -2.12 6.86
C TYR A 31 0.43 -0.95 7.83
N ARG A 32 -0.26 -1.05 8.97
CA ARG A 32 -0.18 -0.09 10.07
C ARG A 32 0.64 -0.67 11.20
N ILE A 33 1.70 0.01 11.61
CA ILE A 33 2.55 -0.43 12.73
C ILE A 33 1.75 -0.27 14.02
N VAL A 34 1.68 -1.32 14.84
CA VAL A 34 0.95 -1.32 16.12
C VAL A 34 1.80 -1.67 17.33
N SER A 35 2.99 -2.27 17.13
CA SER A 35 3.95 -2.45 18.23
C SER A 35 4.72 -1.18 18.51
N GLU A 36 5.07 -0.99 19.78
CA GLU A 36 5.97 0.07 20.24
C GLU A 36 7.43 -0.40 20.24
N PRO A 37 8.41 0.52 20.18
CA PRO A 37 9.82 0.21 20.40
C PRO A 37 10.04 -0.44 21.76
N THR A 38 10.91 -1.46 21.81
CA THR A 38 11.22 -2.14 23.09
C THR A 38 12.16 -1.30 23.95
N ASP A 39 13.04 -0.53 23.31
CA ASP A 39 13.93 0.43 23.93
C ASP A 39 13.82 1.78 23.21
N PRO A 40 12.86 2.65 23.58
CA PRO A 40 12.62 3.92 22.88
C PRO A 40 13.79 4.91 22.96
N ASP A 41 14.70 4.74 23.92
CA ASP A 41 15.85 5.63 24.11
C ASP A 41 17.02 5.26 23.20
N ASN A 42 17.07 4.01 22.73
CA ASN A 42 18.16 3.49 21.89
C ASN A 42 17.69 2.97 20.52
N GLU A 43 16.40 2.74 20.31
CA GLU A 43 15.83 2.32 19.03
C GLU A 43 15.13 3.47 18.33
N GLU A 44 15.72 3.92 17.23
CA GLU A 44 15.09 4.91 16.39
C GLU A 44 14.56 4.28 15.10
N TRP A 45 13.23 4.13 14.99
CA TRP A 45 12.62 3.54 13.81
C TRP A 45 12.40 4.57 12.70
N VAL A 46 12.66 4.21 11.44
CA VAL A 46 12.31 5.05 10.27
C VAL A 46 10.81 5.33 10.21
N TYR A 47 9.99 4.35 10.58
CA TYR A 47 8.53 4.46 10.64
C TYR A 47 8.03 4.10 12.05
N ARG A 48 7.15 4.93 12.61
CA ARG A 48 6.69 4.88 14.01
C ARG A 48 5.37 4.15 14.17
N THR A 49 5.06 3.78 15.41
CA THR A 49 3.76 3.24 15.82
C THR A 49 2.62 4.13 15.32
N GLY A 50 1.57 3.50 14.80
CA GLY A 50 0.40 4.16 14.22
C GLY A 50 0.57 4.58 12.76
N GLN A 51 1.78 4.65 12.21
CA GLN A 51 1.98 5.00 10.80
C GLN A 51 1.54 3.86 9.88
N GLU A 52 0.93 4.22 8.75
CA GLU A 52 0.71 3.32 7.62
C GLU A 52 1.94 3.35 6.70
N VAL A 53 2.45 2.17 6.35
CA VAL A 53 3.64 1.98 5.54
C VAL A 53 3.36 1.06 4.35
N VAL A 54 4.05 1.32 3.24
CA VAL A 54 4.15 0.40 2.11
C VAL A 54 5.24 -0.62 2.41
N VAL A 55 4.96 -1.89 2.15
CA VAL A 55 5.92 -2.99 2.34
C VAL A 55 6.25 -3.70 1.04
N GLU A 56 7.47 -4.21 0.94
CA GLU A 56 7.95 -5.05 -0.15
C GLU A 56 8.53 -6.36 0.39
N GLU A 57 8.47 -7.43 -0.39
CA GLU A 57 9.16 -8.68 -0.06
C GLU A 57 10.67 -8.51 -0.25
N ARG A 58 11.44 -8.95 0.74
CA ARG A 58 12.90 -8.92 0.71
C ARG A 58 13.46 -10.24 1.20
N VAL A 59 14.49 -10.72 0.51
CA VAL A 59 15.32 -11.85 0.95
C VAL A 59 16.44 -11.30 1.82
N PHE A 60 16.51 -11.74 3.08
CA PHE A 60 17.59 -11.40 4.01
C PHE A 60 18.85 -12.21 3.69
N VAL A 61 19.99 -11.79 4.24
CA VAL A 61 21.30 -12.46 4.03
C VAL A 61 21.26 -13.95 4.41
N GLU A 62 20.40 -14.31 5.37
CA GLU A 62 20.20 -15.68 5.84
C GLU A 62 19.30 -16.52 4.93
N GLY A 63 18.79 -15.94 3.83
CA GLY A 63 17.93 -16.61 2.85
C GLY A 63 16.43 -16.57 3.17
N GLU A 64 16.05 -16.02 4.33
CA GLU A 64 14.64 -15.86 4.71
C GLU A 64 13.97 -14.70 3.95
N CYS A 65 12.71 -14.88 3.53
CA CYS A 65 11.90 -13.81 2.96
C CYS A 65 11.06 -13.12 4.03
N GLY A 66 11.06 -11.79 4.06
CA GLY A 66 10.19 -11.00 4.93
C GLY A 66 9.66 -9.73 4.26
N LEU A 67 8.62 -9.15 4.87
CA LEU A 67 8.02 -7.90 4.40
C LEU A 67 8.72 -6.71 5.04
N VAL A 68 9.40 -5.87 4.25
CA VAL A 68 10.16 -4.71 4.73
C VAL A 68 9.39 -3.43 4.42
N ALA A 69 9.28 -2.53 5.40
CA ALA A 69 8.72 -1.20 5.20
C ALA A 69 9.67 -0.35 4.33
N VAL A 70 9.19 0.11 3.17
CA VAL A 70 9.98 0.85 2.18
C VAL A 70 9.52 2.29 1.98
N GLY A 71 8.34 2.65 2.48
CA GLY A 71 7.80 4.01 2.35
C GLY A 71 6.65 4.28 3.29
N ALA A 72 6.40 5.55 3.61
CA ALA A 72 5.14 5.96 4.21
C ALA A 72 4.00 5.75 3.19
N ALA A 73 2.89 5.17 3.62
CA ALA A 73 1.71 5.07 2.77
C ALA A 73 1.13 6.47 2.58
N ALA A 74 1.13 6.96 1.34
CA ALA A 74 0.48 8.21 0.99
C ALA A 74 -0.96 7.92 0.53
N ARG A 75 -1.92 8.67 1.09
CA ARG A 75 -3.29 8.74 0.58
C ARG A 75 -3.63 10.19 0.32
N ALA A 76 -4.12 10.48 -0.88
CA ALA A 76 -4.74 11.75 -1.20
C ALA A 76 -6.26 11.60 -1.14
N ARG A 77 -6.94 12.56 -0.53
CA ARG A 77 -8.38 12.76 -0.73
C ARG A 77 -8.56 13.68 -1.92
N LEU A 78 -9.44 13.30 -2.82
CA LEU A 78 -9.81 14.11 -3.98
C LEU A 78 -11.30 14.40 -3.87
N ASP A 79 -11.64 15.69 -3.76
CA ASP A 79 -13.02 16.14 -3.84
C ASP A 79 -13.36 16.34 -5.32
N LEU A 80 -14.43 15.68 -5.76
CA LEU A 80 -14.92 15.75 -7.13
C LEU A 80 -16.39 16.15 -7.11
N THR A 81 -16.79 16.99 -8.05
CA THR A 81 -18.20 17.22 -8.36
C THR A 81 -18.83 15.96 -8.94
N LEU A 82 -20.17 15.86 -8.91
CA LEU A 82 -20.89 14.75 -9.52
C LEU A 82 -20.62 14.64 -11.04
N GLU A 83 -20.40 15.76 -11.72
CA GLU A 83 -20.03 15.79 -13.14
C GLU A 83 -18.66 15.16 -13.37
N GLU A 84 -17.65 15.54 -12.58
CA GLU A 84 -16.30 14.97 -12.67
C GLU A 84 -16.29 13.47 -12.34
N VAL A 85 -17.09 13.03 -11.36
CA VAL A 85 -17.29 11.60 -11.07
C VAL A 85 -17.83 10.86 -12.30
N CYS A 86 -18.80 11.45 -13.02
CA CYS A 86 -19.34 10.85 -14.24
C CYS A 86 -18.29 10.76 -15.37
N ILE A 87 -17.46 11.80 -15.51
CA ILE A 87 -16.34 11.81 -16.48
C ILE A 87 -15.36 10.67 -16.17
N VAL A 88 -14.92 10.53 -14.92
CA VAL A 88 -14.01 9.46 -14.49
C VAL A 88 -14.64 8.08 -14.68
N GLN A 89 -15.92 7.92 -14.34
CA GLN A 89 -16.65 6.67 -14.52
C GLN A 89 -16.72 6.27 -16.00
N ASN A 90 -17.07 7.20 -16.88
CA ASN A 90 -17.16 6.94 -18.32
C ASN A 90 -15.81 6.54 -18.90
N ALA A 91 -14.75 7.29 -18.59
CA ALA A 91 -13.41 6.99 -19.05
C ALA A 91 -12.94 5.60 -18.59
N LEU A 92 -13.12 5.27 -17.29
CA LEU A 92 -12.77 3.95 -16.76
C LEU A 92 -13.62 2.83 -17.38
N ASN A 93 -14.91 3.08 -17.63
CA ASN A 93 -15.81 2.11 -18.25
C ASN A 93 -15.40 1.82 -19.70
N GLU A 94 -15.06 2.84 -20.48
CA GLU A 94 -14.56 2.67 -21.85
C GLU A 94 -13.25 1.88 -21.88
N VAL A 95 -12.33 2.18 -20.97
CA VAL A 95 -11.09 1.41 -20.85
C VAL A 95 -11.41 -0.05 -20.50
N CYS A 96 -12.20 -0.30 -19.45
CA CYS A 96 -12.43 -1.66 -18.96
C CYS A 96 -13.33 -2.52 -19.87
N ASN A 97 -14.30 -1.92 -20.56
CA ASN A 97 -15.36 -2.64 -21.28
C ASN A 97 -15.47 -2.26 -22.77
N GLY A 98 -15.02 -1.07 -23.16
CA GLY A 98 -15.11 -0.57 -24.54
C GLY A 98 -13.90 -0.92 -25.40
N LEU A 99 -12.73 -1.09 -24.78
CA LEU A 99 -11.51 -1.52 -25.46
C LEU A 99 -11.33 -3.03 -25.33
N HIS A 100 -10.91 -3.68 -26.41
CA HIS A 100 -10.41 -5.06 -26.39
C HIS A 100 -8.99 -5.08 -25.79
N LEU A 101 -8.93 -4.84 -24.49
CA LEU A 101 -7.74 -5.07 -23.70
C LEU A 101 -7.64 -6.58 -23.51
N GLN A 102 -6.67 -7.22 -24.15
CA GLN A 102 -6.34 -8.62 -23.87
C GLN A 102 -5.74 -8.73 -22.44
N ASP A 103 -4.98 -9.78 -22.15
CA ASP A 103 -4.44 -10.03 -20.79
C ASP A 103 -3.30 -9.07 -20.36
N GLU A 104 -2.96 -8.06 -21.16
CA GLU A 104 -1.81 -7.15 -20.95
C GLU A 104 -2.18 -5.78 -20.36
N PHE A 105 -3.38 -5.59 -19.80
CA PHE A 105 -3.68 -4.31 -19.17
C PHE A 105 -2.97 -4.17 -17.82
N GLU A 106 -1.93 -3.34 -17.84
CA GLU A 106 -1.25 -2.84 -16.66
C GLU A 106 -0.96 -1.34 -16.85
N THR A 107 -1.34 -0.51 -15.88
CA THR A 107 -0.94 0.90 -15.88
C THR A 107 0.57 1.03 -15.67
N ARG A 108 1.15 2.20 -15.96
CA ARG A 108 2.58 2.47 -15.69
C ARG A 108 3.00 2.33 -14.23
N ILE A 109 2.03 2.25 -13.31
CA ILE A 109 2.25 2.07 -11.87
C ILE A 109 1.88 0.66 -11.38
N GLY A 110 1.66 -0.30 -12.28
CA GLY A 110 1.38 -1.70 -11.92
C GLY A 110 -0.08 -2.04 -11.59
N ALA A 111 -1.02 -1.10 -11.77
CA ALA A 111 -2.43 -1.41 -11.55
C ALA A 111 -3.01 -2.29 -12.68
N THR A 112 -3.61 -3.42 -12.32
CA THR A 112 -4.15 -4.44 -13.24
C THR A 112 -5.59 -4.14 -13.68
N LEU A 113 -6.11 -4.89 -14.66
CA LEU A 113 -7.49 -4.74 -15.15
C LEU A 113 -8.51 -5.00 -14.04
N VAL A 114 -8.21 -5.98 -13.18
CA VAL A 114 -9.04 -6.30 -12.01
C VAL A 114 -9.12 -5.10 -11.06
N ALA A 115 -7.98 -4.46 -10.77
CA ALA A 115 -7.96 -3.28 -9.90
C ALA A 115 -8.77 -2.11 -10.50
N ALA A 116 -8.68 -1.90 -11.82
CA ALA A 116 -9.46 -0.89 -12.53
C ALA A 116 -10.96 -1.16 -12.48
N ARG A 117 -11.39 -2.42 -12.68
CA ARG A 117 -12.80 -2.83 -12.55
C ARG A 117 -13.34 -2.61 -11.14
N THR A 118 -12.58 -2.98 -10.10
CA THR A 118 -12.97 -2.72 -8.71
C THR A 118 -13.11 -1.22 -8.41
N LEU A 119 -12.24 -0.38 -8.98
CA LEU A 119 -12.37 1.07 -8.85
C LEU A 119 -13.63 1.57 -9.55
N LEU A 120 -13.92 1.09 -10.75
CA LEU A 120 -15.12 1.48 -11.51
C LEU A 120 -16.41 1.18 -10.72
N GLU A 121 -16.51 0.01 -10.08
CA GLU A 121 -17.64 -0.35 -9.22
C GLU A 121 -17.82 0.62 -8.05
N ARG A 122 -16.71 1.01 -7.41
CA ARG A 122 -16.73 1.98 -6.30
C ARG A 122 -17.18 3.36 -6.76
N VAL A 123 -16.66 3.86 -7.90
CA VAL A 123 -17.04 5.16 -8.46
C VAL A 123 -18.53 5.17 -8.84
N ALA A 124 -19.04 4.09 -9.45
CA ALA A 124 -20.46 3.95 -9.78
C ALA A 124 -21.38 4.00 -8.54
N GLY A 125 -20.88 3.57 -7.38
CA GLY A 125 -21.60 3.64 -6.11
C GLY A 125 -21.74 5.05 -5.52
N VAL A 126 -20.88 6.00 -5.90
CA VAL A 126 -20.92 7.40 -5.41
C VAL A 126 -22.13 8.16 -5.97
N ARG A 127 -22.66 7.73 -7.11
CA ARG A 127 -23.80 8.36 -7.79
C ARG A 127 -25.17 7.94 -7.21
N ARG A 128 -25.21 6.91 -6.36
CA ARG A 128 -26.46 6.37 -5.79
C ARG A 128 -26.91 7.13 -4.57
#